data_AF-A0A146G6U8-F1
#
_entry.id   AF-A0A146G6U8-F1
#
_cell.length_a   1.000
_cell.length_b   1.000
_cell.length_c   1.000
_cell.angle_alpha   90.00
_cell.angle_beta   90.00
_cell.angle_gamma   90.00
#
_symmetry.space_group_name_H-M   'P 1'
#
loop_
_entity.id
_entity.type
_entity.pdbx_description
1 polymer ?
#
loop_
_entity_poly.entity_id
_entity_poly.type
_entity_poly.pdbx_seq_one_letter_code
_entity_poly.pdbx_strand_id
1 'polypeptide(L)'
;MPRRLVHLLALFSLLLLASIPLRAADPLDREVDSVYAIRSFANVITEIENKTGFTVQSPKDVADFMAKLNIYGGLGEVSRNGVVQGISIQEFLNMLCYQISMTWAFDPATGTITLDHPWHDTDPRSARELLAAIRSDITSSPKGDWRKDLAALLSKPSQPDLAWKTLQCAVAPGVAVGLDNVNLGLACDVIAADGKMYFLVLLVRPLYSVPAASSASYYAFREDGTLALAGVFCTGMNCFFRSALATDGREPAKPSEIQMSFDRGGFITACFRLENDGLQLASLVDAHGNAVNPKDSDLGDSLLPK
;
A
#
# COMPACT_ATOMS: atom_id res chain seq x y z
N MET A 1 -7.67 23.24 71.67
CA MET A 1 -8.03 22.11 70.79
C MET A 1 -7.54 22.34 69.34
N PRO A 2 -6.31 21.94 68.95
CA PRO A 2 -5.95 21.94 67.52
C PRO A 2 -5.32 20.64 66.99
N ARG A 3 -4.76 19.76 67.82
CA ARG A 3 -3.99 18.59 67.34
C ARG A 3 -4.82 17.54 66.61
N ARG A 4 -6.06 17.27 67.05
CA ARG A 4 -6.92 16.24 66.41
C ARG A 4 -7.40 16.63 65.02
N LEU A 5 -7.60 17.93 64.76
CA LEU A 5 -8.05 18.43 63.46
C LEU A 5 -6.95 18.27 62.39
N VAL A 6 -5.70 18.56 62.77
CA VAL A 6 -4.53 18.41 61.89
C VAL A 6 -4.30 16.95 61.48
N HIS A 7 -4.50 16.01 62.41
CA HIS A 7 -4.34 14.58 62.09
C HIS A 7 -5.45 14.07 61.17
N LEU A 8 -6.69 14.52 61.35
CA LEU A 8 -7.81 14.18 60.46
C LEU A 8 -7.63 14.77 59.05
N LEU A 9 -7.16 16.02 58.94
CA LEU A 9 -6.83 16.64 57.66
C LEU A 9 -5.67 15.92 56.95
N ALA A 10 -4.62 15.55 57.68
CA ALA A 10 -3.50 14.79 57.11
C ALA A 10 -3.94 13.40 56.62
N LEU A 11 -4.79 12.71 57.37
CA LEU A 11 -5.33 11.39 56.99
C LEU A 11 -6.25 11.50 55.76
N PHE A 12 -7.07 12.55 55.71
CA PHE A 12 -7.97 12.81 54.57
C PHE A 12 -7.19 13.14 53.30
N SER A 13 -6.11 13.93 53.40
CA SER A 13 -5.21 14.21 52.27
C SER A 13 -4.44 12.98 51.80
N LEU A 14 -4.01 12.09 52.71
CA LEU A 14 -3.39 10.81 52.38
C LEU A 14 -4.37 9.86 51.69
N LEU A 15 -5.63 9.82 52.15
CA LEU A 15 -6.69 9.04 51.51
C LEU A 15 -7.07 9.63 50.15
N LEU A 16 -7.09 10.95 50.00
CA LEU A 16 -7.30 11.63 48.71
C LEU A 16 -6.20 11.29 47.72
N LEU A 17 -4.93 11.33 48.13
CA LEU A 17 -3.77 10.92 47.31
C LEU A 17 -3.80 9.43 46.95
N ALA A 18 -4.28 8.57 47.85
CA ALA A 18 -4.45 7.14 47.59
C ALA A 18 -5.70 6.82 46.73
N SER A 19 -6.65 7.77 46.63
CA SER A 19 -7.88 7.64 45.83
C SER A 19 -7.82 8.33 44.47
N ILE A 20 -6.73 9.04 44.16
CA ILE A 20 -6.40 9.32 42.76
C ILE A 20 -6.11 7.94 42.16
N PRO A 21 -6.92 7.44 41.21
CA PRO A 21 -6.51 6.25 40.50
C PRO A 21 -5.16 6.59 39.90
N LEU A 22 -4.09 5.94 40.40
CA LEU A 22 -2.84 5.82 39.68
C LEU A 22 -3.28 5.29 38.32
N ARG A 23 -3.43 6.20 37.36
CA ARG A 23 -3.75 5.88 35.99
C ARG A 23 -2.59 4.97 35.61
N ALA A 24 -2.86 3.67 35.57
CA ALA A 24 -1.84 2.68 35.25
C ALA A 24 -1.22 3.20 33.95
N ALA A 25 0.11 3.35 33.96
CA ALA A 25 0.83 3.80 32.78
C ALA A 25 0.33 2.97 31.60
N ASP A 26 0.05 3.63 30.48
CA ASP A 26 -0.49 2.93 29.31
C ASP A 26 0.50 1.79 28.98
N PRO A 27 0.05 0.52 28.93
CA PRO A 27 0.94 -0.59 28.63
C PRO A 27 1.70 -0.40 27.29
N LEU A 28 1.19 0.46 26.40
CA LEU A 28 1.83 0.83 25.14
C LEU A 28 2.95 1.88 25.27
N ASP A 29 3.03 2.61 26.39
CA ASP A 29 4.10 3.58 26.69
C ASP A 29 5.40 2.88 27.14
N ARG A 30 5.34 1.58 27.44
CA ARG A 30 6.53 0.81 27.82
C ARG A 30 7.55 0.82 26.68
N GLU A 31 8.81 0.96 27.03
CA GLU A 31 9.89 1.03 26.06
C GLU A 31 10.37 -0.36 25.60
N VAL A 32 10.75 -0.46 24.33
CA VAL A 32 11.35 -1.63 23.69
C VAL A 32 12.47 -1.22 22.74
N ASP A 33 13.34 -2.18 22.38
CA ASP A 33 14.36 -1.96 21.35
C ASP A 33 13.74 -2.00 19.94
N SER A 34 14.15 -1.07 19.09
CA SER A 34 13.70 -0.98 17.68
C SER A 34 14.31 -2.04 16.75
N VAL A 35 15.26 -2.86 17.20
CA VAL A 35 15.98 -3.81 16.34
C VAL A 35 15.16 -5.08 16.11
N TYR A 36 14.90 -5.41 14.85
CA TYR A 36 14.24 -6.66 14.44
C TYR A 36 14.76 -7.15 13.09
N ALA A 37 14.59 -8.45 12.83
CA ALA A 37 14.87 -9.07 11.54
C ALA A 37 13.72 -10.02 11.18
N ILE A 38 12.88 -9.61 10.23
CA ILE A 38 11.69 -10.36 9.84
C ILE A 38 11.97 -11.10 8.53
N ARG A 39 11.77 -12.41 8.54
CA ARG A 39 11.94 -13.27 7.35
C ARG A 39 10.66 -13.97 6.89
N SER A 40 9.59 -13.83 7.67
CA SER A 40 8.28 -14.40 7.38
C SER A 40 7.22 -13.68 8.20
N PHE A 41 5.94 -13.85 7.84
CA PHE A 41 4.84 -13.34 8.65
C PHE A 41 4.80 -13.96 10.06
N ALA A 42 5.14 -15.24 10.18
CA ALA A 42 5.27 -15.89 11.50
C ALA A 42 6.35 -15.22 12.37
N ASN A 43 7.45 -14.76 11.78
CA ASN A 43 8.46 -14.01 12.52
C ASN A 43 7.96 -12.63 12.96
N VAL A 44 7.07 -11.97 12.22
CA VAL A 44 6.43 -10.71 12.67
C VAL A 44 5.72 -10.94 13.99
N ILE A 45 4.86 -11.97 14.03
CA ILE A 45 4.08 -12.34 15.22
C ILE A 45 5.03 -12.58 16.40
N THR A 46 6.01 -13.49 16.22
CA THR A 46 6.99 -13.81 17.26
C THR A 46 7.78 -12.59 17.74
N GLU A 47 8.16 -11.69 16.83
CA GLU A 47 8.94 -10.49 17.19
C GLU A 47 8.13 -9.53 18.05
N ILE A 48 6.86 -9.30 17.68
CA ILE A 48 5.96 -8.46 18.46
C ILE A 48 5.71 -9.09 19.82
N GLU A 49 5.39 -10.38 19.90
CA GLU A 49 5.15 -11.06 21.18
C GLU A 49 6.37 -10.99 22.10
N ASN A 50 7.58 -11.26 21.57
CA ASN A 50 8.80 -11.25 22.35
C ASN A 50 9.16 -9.85 22.90
N LYS A 51 8.97 -8.80 22.10
CA LYS A 51 9.29 -7.42 22.54
C LYS A 51 8.23 -6.85 23.46
N THR A 52 6.97 -7.04 23.10
CA THR A 52 5.84 -6.38 23.76
C THR A 52 5.26 -7.19 24.93
N GLY A 53 5.50 -8.50 24.98
CA GLY A 53 4.89 -9.40 25.96
C GLY A 53 3.38 -9.59 25.77
N PHE A 54 2.80 -9.01 24.73
CA PHE A 54 1.39 -9.14 24.39
C PHE A 54 1.17 -10.34 23.48
N THR A 55 -0.03 -10.93 23.54
CA THR A 55 -0.44 -11.97 22.60
C THR A 55 -0.73 -11.32 21.25
N VAL A 56 -0.34 -11.96 20.15
CA VAL A 56 -0.62 -11.45 18.81
C VAL A 56 -1.57 -12.38 18.08
N GLN A 57 -2.60 -11.82 17.47
CA GLN A 57 -3.55 -12.55 16.63
C GLN A 57 -3.77 -11.84 15.29
N SER A 58 -4.19 -12.60 14.29
CA SER A 58 -4.55 -12.07 12.97
C SER A 58 -5.67 -12.93 12.36
N PRO A 59 -6.61 -12.35 11.59
CA PRO A 59 -7.56 -13.13 10.81
C PRO A 59 -6.84 -14.15 9.93
N LYS A 60 -7.41 -15.35 9.79
CA LYS A 60 -6.74 -16.47 9.12
C LYS A 60 -6.43 -16.18 7.66
N ASP A 61 -7.39 -15.61 6.94
CA ASP A 61 -7.26 -15.20 5.55
C ASP A 61 -6.19 -14.12 5.34
N VAL A 62 -6.09 -13.16 6.28
CA VAL A 62 -5.00 -12.17 6.30
C VAL A 62 -3.66 -12.85 6.52
N ALA A 63 -3.56 -13.75 7.50
CA ALA A 63 -2.33 -14.50 7.77
C ALA A 63 -1.89 -15.36 6.57
N ASP A 64 -2.84 -16.04 5.92
CA ASP A 64 -2.62 -16.86 4.73
C ASP A 64 -2.18 -16.00 3.53
N PHE A 65 -2.73 -14.79 3.37
CA PHE A 65 -2.31 -13.83 2.36
C PHE A 65 -0.87 -13.35 2.62
N MET A 66 -0.60 -12.86 3.84
CA MET A 66 0.72 -12.34 4.23
C MET A 66 1.82 -13.41 4.11
N ALA A 67 1.52 -14.66 4.46
CA ALA A 67 2.46 -15.78 4.33
C ALA A 67 2.91 -16.06 2.88
N LYS A 68 2.11 -15.67 1.87
CA LYS A 68 2.45 -15.83 0.44
C LYS A 68 3.31 -14.68 -0.10
N LEU A 69 3.44 -13.57 0.63
CA LEU A 69 4.15 -12.40 0.14
C LEU A 69 5.67 -12.58 0.26
N ASN A 70 6.39 -12.36 -0.85
CA ASN A 70 7.85 -12.45 -0.90
C ASN A 70 8.54 -11.13 -0.48
N ILE A 71 8.05 -10.51 0.59
CA ILE A 71 8.46 -9.15 1.00
C ILE A 71 9.47 -9.16 2.16
N TYR A 72 9.59 -10.31 2.83
CA TYR A 72 10.38 -10.49 4.04
C TYR A 72 11.87 -10.75 3.80
N GLY A 73 12.32 -10.88 2.54
CA GLY A 73 13.73 -11.13 2.22
C GLY A 73 14.69 -9.99 2.58
N GLY A 74 14.17 -8.79 2.90
CA GLY A 74 14.95 -7.60 3.24
C GLY A 74 14.35 -6.74 4.35
N LEU A 75 13.37 -7.26 5.10
CA LEU A 75 12.73 -6.53 6.19
C LEU A 75 13.53 -6.69 7.48
N GLY A 76 14.19 -5.62 7.89
CA GLY A 76 14.89 -5.58 9.16
C GLY A 76 15.45 -4.20 9.43
N GLU A 77 15.31 -3.77 10.67
CA GLU A 77 15.93 -2.55 11.15
C GLU A 77 17.31 -2.90 11.71
N VAL A 78 18.23 -3.21 10.80
CA VAL A 78 19.66 -3.30 11.12
C VAL A 78 20.24 -1.94 10.78
N SER A 79 20.15 -1.01 11.73
CA SER A 79 20.50 0.40 11.51
C SER A 79 21.86 0.52 10.79
N ARG A 80 21.90 1.26 9.68
CA ARG A 80 23.15 1.86 9.18
C ARG A 80 23.66 2.98 10.10
N ASN A 81 22.86 3.41 11.10
CA ASN A 81 23.09 4.61 11.91
C ASN A 81 22.99 4.45 13.45
N GLY A 82 22.95 3.23 13.99
CA GLY A 82 22.90 2.98 15.45
C GLY A 82 21.54 2.51 15.96
N VAL A 83 21.55 1.68 17.00
CA VAL A 83 20.35 1.17 17.69
C VAL A 83 19.61 2.34 18.33
N VAL A 84 18.35 2.59 17.95
CA VAL A 84 17.46 3.46 18.74
C VAL A 84 16.91 2.62 19.89
N GLN A 85 17.51 2.77 21.07
CA GLN A 85 16.99 2.19 22.31
C GLN A 85 15.88 3.08 22.85
N GLY A 86 14.86 2.48 23.45
CA GLY A 86 13.86 3.21 24.22
C GLY A 86 12.69 3.80 23.41
N ILE A 87 12.26 3.15 22.32
CA ILE A 87 11.02 3.55 21.65
C ILE A 87 9.81 2.93 22.37
N SER A 88 8.68 3.64 22.39
CA SER A 88 7.44 3.09 22.94
C SER A 88 6.99 1.85 22.15
N ILE A 89 6.26 0.93 22.79
CA ILE A 89 5.62 -0.19 22.08
C ILE A 89 4.71 0.34 20.97
N GLN A 90 3.98 1.43 21.21
CA GLN A 90 3.15 2.06 20.19
C GLN A 90 3.94 2.45 18.94
N GLU A 91 5.09 3.12 19.13
CA GLU A 91 5.97 3.54 18.04
C GLU A 91 6.58 2.34 17.31
N PHE A 92 7.03 1.32 18.05
CA PHE A 92 7.51 0.07 17.49
C PHE A 92 6.46 -0.61 16.60
N LEU A 93 5.22 -0.74 17.08
CA LEU A 93 4.12 -1.32 16.32
C LEU A 93 3.78 -0.50 15.09
N ASN A 94 3.73 0.83 15.20
CA ASN A 94 3.51 1.72 14.07
C ASN A 94 4.58 1.54 13.00
N MET A 95 5.86 1.48 13.38
CA MET A 95 6.97 1.30 12.44
C MET A 95 6.92 -0.06 11.74
N LEU A 96 6.84 -1.15 12.53
CA LEU A 96 6.84 -2.51 11.99
C LEU A 96 5.60 -2.76 11.12
N CYS A 97 4.41 -2.40 11.60
CA CYS A 97 3.16 -2.59 10.87
C CYS A 97 3.11 -1.73 9.60
N TYR A 98 3.64 -0.50 9.63
CA TYR A 98 3.80 0.31 8.43
C TYR A 98 4.67 -0.40 7.38
N GLN A 99 5.83 -0.93 7.75
CA GLN A 99 6.72 -1.63 6.80
C GLN A 99 6.08 -2.86 6.16
N ILE A 100 5.29 -3.62 6.91
CA ILE A 100 4.58 -4.80 6.41
C ILE A 100 3.18 -4.50 5.91
N SER A 101 2.76 -3.24 5.87
CA SER A 101 1.48 -2.80 5.29
C SER A 101 0.25 -3.30 6.02
N MET A 102 0.36 -3.39 7.35
CA MET A 102 -0.70 -3.84 8.23
C MET A 102 -1.15 -2.74 9.16
N THR A 103 -2.37 -2.87 9.65
CA THR A 103 -2.89 -2.11 10.78
C THR A 103 -2.82 -2.97 12.03
N TRP A 104 -2.87 -2.32 13.18
CA TRP A 104 -2.90 -3.00 14.46
C TRP A 104 -3.92 -2.35 15.41
N ALA A 105 -4.53 -3.16 16.26
CA ALA A 105 -5.39 -2.72 17.34
C ALA A 105 -5.00 -3.43 18.63
N PHE A 106 -5.00 -2.71 19.75
CA PHE A 106 -4.67 -3.27 21.06
C PHE A 106 -5.91 -3.37 21.94
N ASP A 107 -6.15 -4.57 22.47
CA ASP A 107 -7.17 -4.81 23.49
C ASP A 107 -6.50 -4.86 24.88
N PRO A 108 -6.65 -3.80 25.70
CA PRO A 108 -6.06 -3.74 27.03
C PRO A 108 -6.68 -4.74 28.01
N ALA A 109 -7.89 -5.26 27.76
CA ALA A 109 -8.55 -6.20 28.66
C ALA A 109 -7.93 -7.60 28.57
N THR A 110 -7.46 -7.99 27.39
CA THR A 110 -6.85 -9.30 27.13
C THR A 110 -5.34 -9.24 26.93
N GLY A 111 -4.76 -8.04 26.76
CA GLY A 111 -3.35 -7.87 26.42
C GLY A 111 -3.04 -8.42 25.04
N THR A 112 -3.96 -8.21 24.09
CA THR A 112 -3.88 -8.78 22.75
C THR A 112 -3.71 -7.70 21.69
N ILE A 113 -2.74 -7.88 20.81
CA ILE A 113 -2.58 -7.11 19.58
C ILE A 113 -3.23 -7.89 18.45
N THR A 114 -4.18 -7.26 17.77
CA THR A 114 -4.77 -7.79 16.53
C THR A 114 -4.11 -7.12 15.35
N LEU A 115 -3.46 -7.90 14.49
CA LEU A 115 -2.91 -7.45 13.22
C LEU A 115 -3.92 -7.70 12.11
N ASP A 116 -4.19 -6.68 11.32
CA ASP A 116 -5.11 -6.76 10.18
C ASP A 116 -4.48 -6.11 8.93
N HIS A 117 -5.04 -6.37 7.76
CA HIS A 117 -4.63 -5.71 6.53
C HIS A 117 -5.71 -4.71 6.12
N PRO A 118 -5.35 -3.52 5.58
CA PRO A 118 -6.31 -2.57 5.01
C PRO A 118 -7.29 -3.15 3.97
N TRP A 119 -7.00 -4.34 3.43
CA TRP A 119 -7.88 -4.97 2.45
C TRP A 119 -9.11 -5.63 3.10
N HIS A 120 -8.99 -5.99 4.38
CA HIS A 120 -10.03 -6.65 5.14
C HIS A 120 -11.10 -5.66 5.66
N ASP A 121 -10.87 -4.35 5.53
CA ASP A 121 -11.88 -3.33 5.85
C ASP A 121 -13.06 -3.40 4.87
N THR A 122 -14.25 -3.67 5.39
CA THR A 122 -15.44 -3.90 4.57
C THR A 122 -16.18 -2.61 4.30
N ASP A 123 -16.03 -2.07 3.09
CA ASP A 123 -16.90 -1.00 2.62
C ASP A 123 -18.27 -1.58 2.20
N PRO A 124 -19.41 -1.04 2.68
CA PRO A 124 -20.74 -1.56 2.36
C PRO A 124 -21.21 -1.24 0.92
N ARG A 125 -20.60 -0.25 0.25
CA ARG A 125 -20.94 0.12 -1.14
C ARG A 125 -20.58 -1.02 -2.09
N SER A 126 -21.34 -1.20 -3.17
CA SER A 126 -21.00 -2.15 -4.23
C SER A 126 -19.75 -1.73 -5.00
N ALA A 127 -19.12 -2.69 -5.70
CA ALA A 127 -17.96 -2.40 -6.56
C ALA A 127 -18.29 -1.37 -7.66
N ARG A 128 -19.51 -1.43 -8.22
CA ARG A 128 -20.02 -0.47 -9.20
C ARG A 128 -20.13 0.94 -8.64
N GLU A 129 -20.66 1.08 -7.42
CA GLU A 129 -20.79 2.38 -6.76
C GLU A 129 -19.42 3.00 -6.46
N LEU A 130 -18.47 2.19 -5.98
CA LEU A 130 -17.09 2.65 -5.75
C LEU A 130 -16.41 3.07 -7.05
N LEU A 131 -16.54 2.28 -8.12
CA LEU A 131 -15.97 2.63 -9.43
C LEU A 131 -16.56 3.94 -9.97
N ALA A 132 -17.87 4.13 -9.83
CA ALA A 132 -18.54 5.37 -10.23
C ALA A 132 -18.05 6.58 -9.42
N ALA A 133 -17.86 6.42 -8.11
CA ALA A 133 -17.31 7.46 -7.24
C ALA A 133 -15.87 7.84 -7.66
N ILE A 134 -15.00 6.85 -7.87
CA ILE A 134 -13.62 7.06 -8.35
C ILE A 134 -13.62 7.84 -9.68
N ARG A 135 -14.45 7.44 -10.65
CA ARG A 135 -14.61 8.13 -11.94
C ARG A 135 -15.03 9.59 -11.77
N SER A 136 -16.00 9.85 -10.89
CA SER A 136 -16.49 11.20 -10.58
C SER A 136 -15.42 12.05 -9.90
N ASP A 137 -14.69 11.50 -8.94
CA ASP A 137 -13.69 12.24 -8.17
C ASP A 137 -12.49 12.62 -9.04
N ILE A 138 -11.99 11.69 -9.84
CA ILE A 138 -10.83 11.93 -10.71
C ILE A 138 -11.14 12.97 -11.79
N THR A 139 -12.38 13.00 -12.30
CA THR A 139 -12.80 13.97 -13.32
C THR A 139 -13.09 15.36 -12.74
N SER A 140 -13.55 15.46 -11.48
CA SER A 140 -13.93 16.72 -10.85
C SER A 140 -12.81 17.40 -10.05
N SER A 141 -11.88 16.62 -9.47
CA SER A 141 -10.71 17.15 -8.76
C SER A 141 -9.61 16.08 -8.64
N PRO A 142 -8.41 16.28 -9.23
CA PRO A 142 -7.30 15.34 -9.09
C PRO A 142 -6.72 15.24 -7.66
N LYS A 143 -7.27 16.01 -6.69
CA LYS A 143 -6.98 15.93 -5.25
C LYS A 143 -8.06 15.23 -4.43
N GLY A 144 -9.11 14.69 -5.06
CA GLY A 144 -10.16 13.94 -4.36
C GLY A 144 -9.60 12.74 -3.59
N ASP A 145 -10.33 12.27 -2.58
CA ASP A 145 -9.96 11.10 -1.76
C ASP A 145 -10.24 9.78 -2.50
N TRP A 146 -9.86 9.72 -3.78
CA TRP A 146 -10.02 8.52 -4.62
C TRP A 146 -9.25 7.33 -4.07
N ARG A 147 -8.25 7.56 -3.21
CA ARG A 147 -7.45 6.50 -2.58
C ARG A 147 -8.30 5.65 -1.66
N LYS A 148 -9.16 6.26 -0.85
CA LYS A 148 -10.04 5.50 0.03
C LYS A 148 -11.02 4.62 -0.75
N ASP A 149 -11.65 5.20 -1.78
CA ASP A 149 -12.60 4.47 -2.62
C ASP A 149 -11.91 3.39 -3.47
N LEU A 150 -10.70 3.65 -3.96
CA LEU A 150 -9.90 2.67 -4.67
C LEU A 150 -9.44 1.54 -3.74
N ALA A 151 -8.99 1.84 -2.51
CA ALA A 151 -8.68 0.80 -1.53
C ALA A 151 -9.89 -0.09 -1.31
N ALA A 152 -11.05 0.49 -1.02
CA ALA A 152 -12.31 -0.24 -0.84
C ALA A 152 -12.72 -1.08 -2.06
N LEU A 153 -12.44 -0.60 -3.29
CA LEU A 153 -12.71 -1.34 -4.51
C LEU A 153 -11.76 -2.54 -4.66
N LEU A 154 -10.46 -2.35 -4.46
CA LEU A 154 -9.44 -3.40 -4.50
C LEU A 154 -9.65 -4.46 -3.41
N SER A 155 -10.29 -4.08 -2.30
CA SER A 155 -10.67 -4.93 -1.16
C SER A 155 -11.91 -5.80 -1.39
N LYS A 156 -12.61 -5.69 -2.52
CA LYS A 156 -13.84 -6.47 -2.73
C LYS A 156 -13.55 -7.97 -2.75
N PRO A 157 -14.41 -8.83 -2.16
CA PRO A 157 -14.08 -10.23 -1.84
C PRO A 157 -13.57 -11.11 -3.00
N SER A 158 -13.88 -10.76 -4.24
CA SER A 158 -13.43 -11.51 -5.43
C SER A 158 -12.07 -11.05 -5.97
N GLN A 159 -11.45 -10.03 -5.37
CA GLN A 159 -10.35 -9.28 -5.94
C GLN A 159 -9.05 -9.21 -5.11
N PRO A 160 -8.95 -9.58 -3.81
CA PRO A 160 -7.82 -9.13 -3.00
C PRO A 160 -6.50 -9.79 -3.40
N ASP A 161 -6.52 -11.09 -3.73
CA ASP A 161 -5.33 -11.83 -4.17
C ASP A 161 -4.73 -11.27 -5.46
N LEU A 162 -5.55 -10.79 -6.41
CA LEU A 162 -5.03 -10.18 -7.64
C LEU A 162 -4.66 -8.71 -7.40
N ALA A 163 -5.54 -7.96 -6.75
CA ALA A 163 -5.40 -6.52 -6.53
C ALA A 163 -4.21 -6.19 -5.61
N TRP A 164 -4.25 -6.68 -4.37
CA TRP A 164 -3.28 -6.31 -3.35
C TRP A 164 -1.91 -6.94 -3.59
N LYS A 165 -1.86 -8.15 -4.16
CA LYS A 165 -0.60 -8.75 -4.61
C LYS A 165 0.05 -7.93 -5.73
N THR A 166 -0.73 -7.44 -6.71
CA THR A 166 -0.21 -6.53 -7.74
C THR A 166 0.34 -5.26 -7.11
N LEU A 167 -0.42 -4.66 -6.19
CA LEU A 167 -0.01 -3.46 -5.48
C LEU A 167 1.30 -3.70 -4.72
N GLN A 168 1.43 -4.83 -4.04
CA GLN A 168 2.63 -5.25 -3.30
C GLN A 168 3.82 -5.53 -4.21
N CYS A 169 3.62 -6.23 -5.34
CA CYS A 169 4.68 -6.54 -6.31
C CYS A 169 5.25 -5.29 -6.98
N ALA A 170 4.47 -4.21 -7.06
CA ALA A 170 4.97 -2.92 -7.53
C ALA A 170 5.88 -2.24 -6.50
N VAL A 171 6.07 -2.79 -5.31
CA VAL A 171 6.85 -2.17 -4.23
C VAL A 171 8.18 -2.89 -4.07
N ALA A 172 9.27 -2.12 -3.94
CA ALA A 172 10.56 -2.71 -3.60
C ALA A 172 10.49 -3.43 -2.23
N PRO A 173 11.21 -4.54 -2.03
CA PRO A 173 11.30 -5.18 -0.72
C PRO A 173 11.67 -4.17 0.37
N GLY A 174 10.93 -4.18 1.47
CA GLY A 174 11.18 -3.27 2.60
C GLY A 174 10.49 -1.91 2.56
N VAL A 175 9.61 -1.66 1.58
CA VAL A 175 8.81 -0.42 1.53
C VAL A 175 7.35 -0.72 1.87
N ALA A 176 6.76 0.14 2.70
CA ALA A 176 5.36 0.08 3.10
C ALA A 176 4.41 0.16 1.90
N VAL A 177 3.43 -0.73 1.87
CA VAL A 177 2.41 -0.86 0.81
C VAL A 177 1.13 -0.22 1.28
N GLY A 178 0.99 1.05 0.92
CA GLY A 178 -0.27 1.78 1.01
C GLY A 178 -0.52 2.56 -0.28
N LEU A 179 -1.77 2.99 -0.46
CA LEU A 179 -2.11 3.95 -1.52
C LEU A 179 -1.60 5.36 -1.19
N ASP A 180 -1.20 5.62 0.06
CA ASP A 180 -0.64 6.91 0.47
C ASP A 180 0.72 7.20 -0.19
N ASN A 181 1.44 6.14 -0.57
CA ASN A 181 2.75 6.21 -1.22
C ASN A 181 2.67 6.03 -2.75
N VAL A 182 1.49 6.16 -3.36
CA VAL A 182 1.32 6.08 -4.82
C VAL A 182 0.71 7.34 -5.38
N ASN A 183 1.11 7.66 -6.61
CA ASN A 183 0.54 8.75 -7.40
C ASN A 183 -0.39 8.17 -8.47
N LEU A 184 -1.48 8.86 -8.77
CA LEU A 184 -2.32 8.54 -9.91
C LEU A 184 -1.59 8.96 -11.20
N GLY A 185 -1.19 7.99 -12.02
CA GLY A 185 -0.54 8.24 -13.31
C GLY A 185 -1.54 8.43 -14.44
N LEU A 186 -2.61 7.65 -14.45
CA LEU A 186 -3.71 7.71 -15.42
C LEU A 186 -4.97 7.08 -14.81
N ALA A 187 -6.13 7.65 -15.10
CA ALA A 187 -7.39 6.98 -14.88
C ALA A 187 -8.39 7.40 -15.97
N CYS A 188 -8.82 6.45 -16.78
CA CYS A 188 -9.68 6.72 -17.93
C CYS A 188 -10.38 5.46 -18.43
N ASP A 189 -11.42 5.64 -19.23
CA ASP A 189 -11.99 4.56 -20.01
C ASP A 189 -11.09 4.22 -21.20
N VAL A 190 -10.93 2.92 -21.46
CA VAL A 190 -10.14 2.37 -22.58
C VAL A 190 -10.88 1.22 -23.23
N ILE A 191 -10.69 1.04 -24.53
CA ILE A 191 -11.17 -0.13 -25.28
C ILE A 191 -10.02 -1.13 -25.38
N ALA A 192 -10.21 -2.34 -24.87
CA ALA A 192 -9.22 -3.42 -24.98
C ALA A 192 -9.25 -4.09 -26.36
N ALA A 193 -8.30 -5.00 -26.60
CA ALA A 193 -8.20 -5.78 -27.84
C ALA A 193 -9.43 -6.66 -28.14
N ASP A 194 -10.16 -7.07 -27.10
CA ASP A 194 -11.42 -7.82 -27.24
C ASP A 194 -12.62 -6.92 -27.58
N GLY A 195 -12.40 -5.61 -27.77
CA GLY A 195 -13.42 -4.61 -28.05
C GLY A 195 -14.27 -4.21 -26.84
N LYS A 196 -14.00 -4.75 -25.64
CA LYS A 196 -14.72 -4.37 -24.43
C LYS A 196 -14.12 -3.10 -23.82
N MET A 197 -15.00 -2.35 -23.17
CA MET A 197 -14.62 -1.15 -22.42
C MET A 197 -14.19 -1.51 -21.00
N TYR A 198 -13.10 -0.91 -20.56
CA TYR A 198 -12.57 -1.01 -19.21
C TYR A 198 -12.30 0.38 -18.66
N PHE A 199 -12.43 0.55 -17.35
CA PHE A 199 -11.81 1.67 -16.65
C PHE A 199 -10.41 1.25 -16.23
N LEU A 200 -9.40 1.87 -16.83
CA LEU A 200 -8.01 1.64 -16.49
C LEU A 200 -7.58 2.64 -15.42
N VAL A 201 -7.02 2.14 -14.32
CA VAL A 201 -6.34 2.92 -13.29
C VAL A 201 -4.87 2.54 -13.30
N LEU A 202 -3.98 3.52 -13.48
CA LEU A 202 -2.54 3.38 -13.41
C LEU A 202 -2.04 4.13 -12.17
N LEU A 203 -1.40 3.41 -11.27
CA LEU A 203 -0.77 3.94 -10.07
C LEU A 203 0.75 3.86 -10.21
N VAL A 204 1.42 5.00 -10.08
CA VAL A 204 2.86 5.14 -10.22
C VAL A 204 3.48 5.33 -8.85
N ARG A 205 4.58 4.62 -8.60
CA ARG A 205 5.38 4.79 -7.40
C ARG A 205 6.77 5.31 -7.72
N PRO A 206 7.21 6.39 -7.07
CA PRO A 206 8.62 6.71 -7.00
C PRO A 206 9.32 5.67 -6.10
N LEU A 207 10.32 4.94 -6.61
CA LEU A 207 11.12 4.05 -5.76
C LEU A 207 12.23 4.89 -5.10
N TYR A 208 11.98 5.36 -3.88
CA TYR A 208 12.91 6.25 -3.17
C TYR A 208 14.27 5.61 -2.83
N SER A 209 14.32 4.28 -2.67
CA SER A 209 15.54 3.54 -2.29
C SER A 209 16.47 3.22 -3.46
N VAL A 210 15.99 3.36 -4.70
CA VAL A 210 16.78 3.23 -5.92
C VAL A 210 16.57 4.51 -6.71
N PRO A 211 17.44 5.53 -6.53
CA PRO A 211 17.37 6.74 -7.32
C PRO A 211 17.24 6.36 -8.78
N ALA A 212 16.13 6.81 -9.39
CA ALA A 212 15.82 6.66 -10.79
C ALA A 212 15.20 5.32 -11.27
N ALA A 213 14.71 4.46 -10.38
CA ALA A 213 13.73 3.43 -10.75
C ALA A 213 12.30 3.92 -10.43
N SER A 214 11.34 3.67 -11.32
CA SER A 214 9.92 3.79 -11.00
C SER A 214 9.24 2.44 -11.23
N SER A 215 8.21 2.16 -10.47
CA SER A 215 7.31 1.04 -10.75
C SER A 215 5.91 1.59 -10.90
N ALA A 216 5.10 0.91 -11.69
CA ALA A 216 3.69 1.18 -11.70
C ALA A 216 2.91 -0.13 -11.61
N SER A 217 1.72 -0.02 -11.04
CA SER A 217 0.69 -1.05 -11.09
C SER A 217 -0.50 -0.49 -11.86
N TYR A 218 -1.12 -1.29 -12.70
CA TYR A 218 -2.42 -0.95 -13.30
C TYR A 218 -3.50 -1.93 -12.87
N TYR A 219 -4.74 -1.46 -12.97
CA TYR A 219 -5.96 -2.18 -12.67
C TYR A 219 -6.98 -1.83 -13.76
N ALA A 220 -7.54 -2.85 -14.42
CA ALA A 220 -8.57 -2.69 -15.42
C ALA A 220 -9.89 -3.25 -14.88
N PHE A 221 -10.84 -2.35 -14.64
CA PHE A 221 -12.16 -2.69 -14.11
C PHE A 221 -13.20 -2.72 -15.22
N ARG A 222 -14.13 -3.67 -15.15
CA ARG A 222 -15.36 -3.65 -15.95
C ARG A 222 -16.34 -2.63 -15.38
N GLU A 223 -17.39 -2.31 -16.14
CA GLU A 223 -18.42 -1.33 -15.76
C GLU A 223 -19.10 -1.66 -14.41
N ASP A 224 -19.21 -2.94 -14.07
CA ASP A 224 -19.79 -3.42 -12.82
C ASP A 224 -18.84 -3.32 -11.60
N GLY A 225 -17.61 -2.84 -11.80
CA GLY A 225 -16.58 -2.76 -10.77
C GLY A 225 -15.77 -4.06 -10.60
N THR A 226 -16.00 -5.08 -11.42
CA THR A 226 -15.20 -6.30 -11.40
C THR A 226 -13.79 -6.01 -11.92
N LEU A 227 -12.76 -6.31 -11.12
CA LEU A 227 -11.37 -6.30 -11.56
C LEU A 227 -11.15 -7.44 -12.57
N ALA A 228 -10.84 -7.09 -13.81
CA ALA A 228 -10.62 -8.07 -14.88
C ALA A 228 -9.14 -8.36 -15.10
N LEU A 229 -8.29 -7.33 -15.06
CA LEU A 229 -6.85 -7.45 -15.25
C LEU A 229 -6.13 -6.55 -14.24
N ALA A 230 -5.00 -7.01 -13.73
CA ALA A 230 -4.09 -6.18 -12.95
C ALA A 230 -2.66 -6.67 -13.21
N GLY A 231 -1.72 -5.74 -13.23
CA GLY A 231 -0.34 -6.09 -13.47
C GLY A 231 0.61 -5.00 -13.03
N VAL A 232 1.88 -5.37 -12.95
CA VAL A 232 2.96 -4.44 -12.65
C VAL A 232 3.83 -4.25 -13.88
N PHE A 233 4.42 -3.07 -14.02
CA PHE A 233 5.56 -2.89 -14.90
C PHE A 233 6.65 -2.12 -14.15
N CYS A 234 7.89 -2.54 -14.37
CA CYS A 234 9.07 -1.85 -13.90
C CYS A 234 9.52 -0.92 -15.03
N THR A 235 9.81 0.35 -14.72
CA THR A 235 10.31 1.27 -15.74
C THR A 235 11.80 1.06 -16.04
N GLY A 236 12.48 0.20 -15.27
CA GLY A 236 13.92 0.01 -15.36
C GLY A 236 14.70 1.05 -14.56
N MET A 237 16.02 0.86 -14.46
CA MET A 237 16.92 1.77 -13.77
C MET A 237 17.15 3.04 -14.60
N ASN A 238 17.17 4.19 -13.96
CA ASN A 238 17.27 5.51 -14.59
C ASN A 238 16.12 5.94 -15.50
N CYS A 239 14.91 5.40 -15.30
CA CYS A 239 13.73 5.72 -16.10
C CYS A 239 12.60 6.28 -15.21
N PHE A 240 12.30 7.57 -15.37
CA PHE A 240 11.29 8.27 -14.58
C PHE A 240 9.98 8.41 -15.33
N PHE A 241 8.88 7.91 -14.77
CA PHE A 241 7.56 8.21 -15.30
C PHE A 241 7.27 9.71 -15.24
N ARG A 242 6.81 10.29 -16.35
CA ARG A 242 6.45 11.72 -16.44
C ARG A 242 4.95 11.92 -16.56
N SER A 243 4.32 11.18 -17.46
CA SER A 243 2.90 11.33 -17.76
C SER A 243 2.38 10.11 -18.49
N ALA A 244 1.08 9.89 -18.41
CA ALA A 244 0.38 8.97 -19.28
C ALA A 244 -0.90 9.60 -19.82
N LEU A 245 -1.30 9.17 -21.01
CA LEU A 245 -2.56 9.53 -21.64
C LEU A 245 -3.07 8.32 -22.41
N ALA A 246 -4.39 8.18 -22.50
CA ALA A 246 -5.01 7.23 -23.41
C ALA A 246 -5.58 8.00 -24.61
N THR A 247 -5.36 7.47 -25.80
CA THR A 247 -6.06 7.95 -26.99
C THR A 247 -7.48 7.39 -27.00
N ASP A 248 -8.42 8.29 -27.30
CA ASP A 248 -9.84 7.96 -27.35
C ASP A 248 -10.09 7.02 -28.53
N GLY A 249 -10.46 5.77 -28.25
CA GLY A 249 -10.82 4.76 -29.25
C GLY A 249 -12.18 5.02 -29.91
N ARG A 250 -12.58 6.28 -30.08
CA ARG A 250 -13.92 6.67 -30.57
C ARG A 250 -14.21 6.27 -32.02
N GLU A 251 -13.22 5.71 -32.73
CA GLU A 251 -13.49 4.82 -33.85
C GLU A 251 -13.76 3.41 -33.29
N PRO A 252 -14.99 2.87 -33.37
CA PRO A 252 -15.44 1.68 -32.63
C PRO A 252 -14.79 0.34 -33.04
N ALA A 253 -13.61 0.35 -33.65
CA ALA A 253 -12.89 -0.82 -34.15
C ALA A 253 -11.40 -0.87 -33.81
N LYS A 254 -10.86 0.10 -33.05
CA LYS A 254 -9.44 0.10 -32.67
C LYS A 254 -9.27 0.10 -31.14
N PRO A 255 -8.44 -0.80 -30.58
CA PRO A 255 -8.07 -0.73 -29.18
C PRO A 255 -7.47 0.63 -28.83
N SER A 256 -7.76 1.12 -27.64
CA SER A 256 -7.15 2.34 -27.12
C SER A 256 -5.64 2.16 -27.00
N GLU A 257 -4.89 3.16 -27.44
CA GLU A 257 -3.45 3.23 -27.20
C GLU A 257 -3.18 4.07 -25.96
N ILE A 258 -2.46 3.49 -25.01
CA ILE A 258 -2.06 4.11 -23.76
C ILE A 258 -0.61 4.55 -23.90
N GLN A 259 -0.39 5.84 -24.07
CA GLN A 259 0.93 6.42 -24.22
C GLN A 259 1.47 6.82 -22.85
N MET A 260 2.67 6.37 -22.53
CA MET A 260 3.38 6.70 -21.31
C MET A 260 4.73 7.34 -21.67
N SER A 261 5.00 8.51 -21.12
CA SER A 261 6.25 9.22 -21.33
C SER A 261 7.17 9.01 -20.14
N PHE A 262 8.43 8.71 -20.44
CA PHE A 262 9.49 8.51 -19.47
C PHE A 262 10.69 9.39 -19.78
N ASP A 263 11.46 9.72 -18.75
CA ASP A 263 12.76 10.39 -18.86
C ASP A 263 13.87 9.42 -18.45
N ARG A 264 14.80 9.15 -19.38
CA ARG A 264 15.96 8.27 -19.23
C ARG A 264 17.25 8.95 -19.73
N GLY A 265 17.54 10.16 -19.24
CA GLY A 265 18.61 10.99 -19.79
C GLY A 265 18.25 11.55 -21.18
N GLY A 266 16.95 11.58 -21.47
CA GLY A 266 16.31 11.80 -22.77
C GLY A 266 14.87 11.28 -22.70
N PHE A 267 13.94 11.89 -23.44
CA PHE A 267 12.54 11.49 -23.40
C PHE A 267 12.30 10.28 -24.30
N ILE A 268 11.55 9.31 -23.78
CA ILE A 268 11.01 8.17 -24.52
C ILE A 268 9.51 8.07 -24.28
N THR A 269 8.78 7.68 -25.32
CA THR A 269 7.33 7.42 -25.23
C THR A 269 7.10 5.95 -25.54
N ALA A 270 6.53 5.23 -24.58
CA ALA A 270 6.09 3.85 -24.75
C ALA A 270 4.58 3.85 -24.98
N CYS A 271 4.16 3.17 -26.05
CA CYS A 271 2.75 2.97 -26.35
C CYS A 271 2.35 1.55 -25.93
N PHE A 272 1.31 1.45 -25.12
CA PHE A 272 0.76 0.19 -24.64
C PHE A 272 -0.65 -0.03 -25.15
N ARG A 273 -1.07 -1.30 -25.16
CA ARG A 273 -2.46 -1.71 -25.39
C ARG A 273 -2.91 -2.68 -24.32
N LEU A 274 -4.20 -2.62 -23.99
CA LEU A 274 -4.80 -3.61 -23.10
C LEU A 274 -5.23 -4.82 -23.92
N GLU A 275 -4.45 -5.88 -23.85
CA GLU A 275 -4.68 -7.16 -24.50
C GLU A 275 -5.38 -8.14 -23.54
N ASN A 276 -5.72 -9.34 -24.02
CA ASN A 276 -6.42 -10.35 -23.21
C ASN A 276 -5.63 -10.81 -21.97
N ASP A 277 -4.31 -10.71 -22.01
CA ASP A 277 -3.38 -11.13 -20.97
C ASP A 277 -2.73 -9.96 -20.21
N GLY A 278 -3.21 -8.73 -20.43
CA GLY A 278 -2.76 -7.56 -19.69
C GLY A 278 -2.30 -6.40 -20.57
N LEU A 279 -1.58 -5.47 -19.96
CA LEU A 279 -1.03 -4.30 -20.62
C LEU A 279 0.27 -4.66 -21.37
N GLN A 280 0.24 -4.64 -22.69
CA GLN A 280 1.34 -5.07 -23.56
C GLN A 280 2.01 -3.88 -24.24
N LEU A 281 3.35 -3.91 -24.37
CA LEU A 281 4.10 -2.86 -25.06
C LEU A 281 3.92 -3.02 -26.58
N ALA A 282 3.31 -2.03 -27.22
CA ALA A 282 3.06 -2.02 -28.66
C ALA A 282 4.21 -1.35 -29.44
N SER A 283 4.75 -0.25 -28.93
CA SER A 283 5.88 0.45 -29.54
C SER A 283 6.62 1.33 -28.53
N LEU A 284 7.85 1.70 -28.89
CA LEU A 284 8.68 2.61 -28.13
C LEU A 284 9.35 3.59 -29.10
N VAL A 285 9.25 4.89 -28.81
CA VAL A 285 9.85 5.95 -29.62
C VAL A 285 10.67 6.92 -28.77
N ASP A 286 11.71 7.50 -29.35
CA ASP A 286 12.50 8.56 -28.72
C ASP A 286 11.82 9.94 -28.81
N ALA A 287 12.48 10.96 -28.27
CA ALA A 287 12.02 12.35 -28.31
C ALA A 287 11.85 12.92 -29.74
N HIS A 288 12.42 12.27 -30.76
CA HIS A 288 12.33 12.66 -32.16
C HIS A 288 11.33 11.79 -32.95
N GLY A 289 10.68 10.83 -32.29
CA GLY A 289 9.73 9.90 -32.91
C GLY A 289 10.40 8.72 -33.62
N ASN A 290 11.71 8.50 -33.45
CA ASN A 290 12.36 7.33 -34.01
C ASN A 290 12.06 6.11 -33.16
N ALA A 291 11.84 4.97 -33.81
CA ALA A 291 11.64 3.70 -33.12
C ALA A 291 12.88 3.32 -32.29
N VAL A 292 12.65 2.94 -31.04
CA VAL A 292 13.65 2.42 -30.12
C VAL A 292 13.39 0.94 -29.92
N ASN A 293 14.43 0.11 -29.96
CA ASN A 293 14.31 -1.31 -29.66
C ASN A 293 14.04 -1.50 -28.15
N PRO A 294 12.92 -2.15 -27.75
CA PRO A 294 12.58 -2.33 -26.34
C PRO A 294 13.67 -3.05 -25.53
N LYS A 295 14.42 -3.95 -26.17
CA LYS A 295 15.52 -4.69 -25.53
C LYS A 295 16.65 -3.79 -25.03
N ASP A 296 16.78 -2.59 -25.57
CA ASP A 296 17.82 -1.63 -25.21
C ASP A 296 17.34 -0.66 -24.10
N SER A 297 16.08 -0.78 -23.68
CA SER A 297 15.40 0.21 -22.83
C SER A 297 15.14 -0.23 -21.40
N ASP A 298 15.32 -1.51 -21.07
CA ASP A 298 14.87 -2.15 -19.81
C ASP A 298 13.36 -1.98 -19.51
N LEU A 299 12.61 -1.34 -20.42
CA LEU A 299 11.15 -1.28 -20.41
C LEU A 299 10.62 -2.55 -21.06
N GLY A 300 9.86 -3.31 -20.27
CA GLY A 300 9.25 -4.58 -20.71
C GLY A 300 7.73 -4.56 -20.60
N ASP A 301 7.14 -5.67 -21.04
CA ASP A 301 5.71 -5.92 -20.89
C ASP A 301 5.28 -5.94 -19.42
N SER A 302 3.99 -5.74 -19.19
CA SER A 302 3.44 -5.99 -17.87
C SER A 302 3.70 -7.42 -17.44
N LEU A 303 4.22 -7.57 -16.22
CA LEU A 303 4.20 -8.85 -15.54
C LEU A 303 2.88 -8.94 -14.76
N LEU A 304 2.04 -9.91 -15.12
CA LEU A 304 0.99 -10.36 -14.24
C LEU A 304 1.64 -11.01 -13.00
N PRO A 305 1.13 -10.79 -11.78
CA PRO A 305 1.59 -11.53 -10.63
C PRO A 305 1.31 -13.02 -10.87
N LYS A 306 2.37 -13.84 -10.98
CA LYS A 306 2.27 -15.31 -11.00
C LYS A 306 1.90 -15.83 -9.61
#